data_AF-A0A7C6UJJ6-F1
#
_entry.id   AF-A0A7C6UJJ6-F1
#
_cell.length_a   1.000
_cell.length_b   1.000
_cell.length_c   1.000
_cell.angle_alpha   90.00
_cell.angle_beta   90.00
_cell.angle_gamma   90.00
#
_symmetry.space_group_name_H-M   'P 1'
#
loop_
_entity.id
_entity.type
_entity.pdbx_description
1 polymer ?
#
loop_
_entity_poly.entity_id
_entity_poly.type
_entity_poly.pdbx_seq_one_letter_code
_entity_poly.pdbx_strand_id
1 'polypeptide(L)'
;MEILTNSAIGQFKNCRRAFYYRRVEELALRYESISRGVGSAVHKGLETGSVEEALHLFDDTFPSDQEEANRLEVNRAIVQAMLEGYFDLYGAGWDGDFYPEKQFELPIINPDTGATSRSFRLAGKVDGLLHKDGRWWLVEYKTAGMVDKNYIDRLMLDQQLTTYIYGLQRQEGVKISGIIYRMLRKPSIRQRKNETVGQFTDRLSQDYKDRPEFYFYEEQLYRTQEDLDEFERELWSITQDLLKCRREGLWYRNTSRCRDWGSCDYLPLCSYQPDAADLFVTKEKNIELKGDGESDVA
;
A
#
# COMPACT_ATOMS: atom_id res chain seq x y z
N MET A 1 14.58 14.46 12.59
CA MET A 1 15.10 13.77 11.39
C MET A 1 13.87 13.32 10.60
N GLU A 2 13.84 13.49 9.29
CA GLU A 2 12.64 13.18 8.50
C GLU A 2 12.61 11.70 8.09
N ILE A 3 11.43 11.11 8.15
CA ILE A 3 11.20 9.73 7.73
C ILE A 3 10.77 9.70 6.25
N LEU A 4 11.57 9.04 5.43
CA LEU A 4 11.24 8.71 4.04
C LEU A 4 10.68 7.29 3.99
N THR A 5 9.42 7.17 3.55
CA THR A 5 8.80 5.89 3.22
C THR A 5 8.88 5.62 1.72
N ASN A 6 8.67 4.37 1.30
CA ASN A 6 8.60 4.04 -0.13
C ASN A 6 7.54 4.91 -0.85
N SER A 7 6.38 5.14 -0.23
CA SER A 7 5.34 6.01 -0.79
C SER A 7 5.81 7.46 -0.93
N ALA A 8 6.64 7.96 0.00
CA ALA A 8 7.24 9.29 -0.05
C ALA A 8 8.22 9.40 -1.22
N ILE A 9 9.10 8.41 -1.35
CA ILE A 9 10.11 8.33 -2.41
C ILE A 9 9.41 8.25 -3.78
N GLY A 10 8.43 7.36 -3.92
CA GLY A 10 7.63 7.22 -5.14
C GLY A 10 6.92 8.52 -5.51
N GLN A 11 6.33 9.23 -4.54
CA GLN A 11 5.70 10.53 -4.77
C GLN A 11 6.71 11.57 -5.25
N PHE A 12 7.90 11.65 -4.65
CA PHE A 12 8.96 12.56 -5.07
C PHE A 12 9.43 12.29 -6.50
N LYS A 13 9.67 11.01 -6.83
CA LYS A 13 10.06 10.56 -8.18
C LYS A 13 8.99 10.88 -9.22
N ASN A 14 7.71 10.69 -8.86
CA ASN A 14 6.61 10.93 -9.79
C ASN A 14 6.36 12.43 -10.03
N CYS A 15 6.27 13.24 -8.97
CA CYS A 15 6.04 14.68 -9.09
C CYS A 15 6.52 15.43 -7.85
N ARG A 16 7.59 16.23 -8.00
CA ARG A 16 8.16 17.03 -6.91
C ARG A 16 7.15 18.04 -6.33
N ARG A 17 6.27 18.61 -7.16
CA ARG A 17 5.18 19.48 -6.69
C ARG A 17 4.16 18.76 -5.82
N ALA A 18 3.78 17.53 -6.17
CA ALA A 18 2.86 16.73 -5.34
C ALA A 18 3.53 16.34 -4.01
N PHE A 19 4.81 15.98 -4.04
CA PHE A 19 5.60 15.76 -2.82
C PHE A 19 5.63 17.01 -1.95
N TYR A 20 5.88 18.18 -2.53
CA TYR A 20 5.87 19.46 -1.81
C TYR A 20 4.53 19.67 -1.08
N TYR A 21 3.40 19.58 -1.77
CA TYR A 21 2.11 19.75 -1.12
C TYR A 21 1.84 18.72 -0.02
N ARG A 22 2.11 17.43 -0.27
CA ARG A 22 1.81 16.38 0.70
C ARG A 22 2.76 16.36 1.91
N ARG A 23 4.05 16.58 1.67
CA ARG A 23 5.14 16.26 2.64
C ARG A 23 5.84 17.50 3.19
N VAL A 24 5.76 18.63 2.48
CA VAL A 24 6.31 19.91 2.98
C VAL A 24 5.18 20.75 3.55
N GLU A 25 4.08 20.92 2.82
CA GLU A 25 2.89 21.69 3.26
C GLU A 25 1.85 20.84 4.01
N GLU A 26 2.04 19.52 4.09
CA GLU A 26 1.19 18.60 4.86
C GLU A 26 -0.28 18.51 4.41
N LEU A 27 -0.56 18.92 3.17
CA LEU A 27 -1.91 18.95 2.63
C LEU A 27 -2.40 17.54 2.27
N ALA A 28 -3.61 17.21 2.69
CA ALA A 28 -4.38 16.03 2.28
C ALA A 28 -5.79 16.46 1.89
N LEU A 29 -6.47 15.69 1.04
CA LEU A 29 -7.89 15.94 0.77
C LEU A 29 -8.71 15.84 2.05
N ARG A 30 -9.63 16.79 2.23
CA ARG A 30 -10.60 16.83 3.34
C ARG A 30 -11.51 15.61 3.34
N TYR A 31 -11.93 15.18 2.16
CA TYR A 31 -12.82 14.03 1.97
C TYR A 31 -12.07 12.94 1.22
N GLU A 32 -11.92 11.78 1.85
CA GLU A 32 -11.41 10.58 1.18
C GLU A 32 -12.59 9.80 0.57
N SER A 33 -12.41 9.22 -0.61
CA SER A 33 -13.47 8.39 -1.21
C SER A 33 -13.63 7.07 -0.42
N ILE A 34 -14.88 6.67 -0.17
CA ILE A 34 -15.28 5.39 0.46
C ILE A 34 -14.65 4.17 -0.25
N SER A 35 -14.23 4.32 -1.52
CA SER A 35 -13.63 3.26 -2.35
C SER A 35 -12.33 2.65 -1.81
N ARG A 36 -11.64 3.30 -0.86
CA ARG A 36 -10.38 2.79 -0.29
C ARG A 36 -10.56 1.65 0.73
N GLY A 37 -11.77 1.45 1.28
CA GLY A 37 -12.01 0.52 2.39
C GLY A 37 -11.77 -0.97 2.06
N VAL A 38 -12.10 -1.42 0.85
CA VAL A 38 -12.00 -2.85 0.48
C VAL A 38 -10.57 -3.38 0.60
N GLY A 39 -9.56 -2.62 0.15
CA GLY A 39 -8.18 -3.06 0.22
C GLY A 39 -7.72 -3.23 1.67
N SER A 40 -7.91 -2.20 2.49
CA SER A 40 -7.53 -2.23 3.90
C SER A 40 -8.25 -3.33 4.69
N ALA A 41 -9.55 -3.55 4.44
CA ALA A 41 -10.31 -4.62 5.08
C ALA A 41 -9.78 -6.01 4.70
N VAL A 42 -9.45 -6.23 3.42
CA VAL A 42 -8.82 -7.50 3.00
C VAL A 42 -7.47 -7.69 3.68
N HIS A 43 -6.60 -6.67 3.75
CA HIS A 43 -5.33 -6.79 4.47
C HIS A 43 -5.56 -7.14 5.96
N LYS A 44 -6.52 -6.48 6.63
CA LYS A 44 -6.84 -6.78 8.03
C LYS A 44 -7.32 -8.22 8.22
N GLY A 45 -8.14 -8.72 7.30
CA GLY A 45 -8.58 -10.11 7.32
C GLY A 45 -7.43 -11.10 7.13
N LEU A 46 -6.52 -10.82 6.20
CA LEU A 46 -5.34 -11.65 5.94
C LEU A 46 -4.32 -11.61 7.09
N GLU A 47 -4.18 -10.47 7.76
CA GLU A 47 -3.35 -10.29 8.95
C GLU A 47 -3.86 -11.13 10.12
N THR A 48 -5.17 -11.07 10.38
CA THR A 48 -5.82 -11.70 11.54
C THR A 48 -6.30 -13.13 11.30
N GLY A 49 -6.37 -13.55 10.04
CA GLY A 49 -7.03 -14.79 9.64
C GLY A 49 -8.56 -14.77 9.84
N SER A 50 -9.17 -13.59 9.92
CA SER A 50 -10.59 -13.42 10.28
C SER A 50 -11.36 -12.54 9.30
N VAL A 51 -12.44 -13.10 8.74
CA VAL A 51 -13.41 -12.33 7.95
C VAL A 51 -14.15 -11.30 8.82
N GLU A 52 -14.46 -11.66 10.06
CA GLU A 52 -15.20 -10.80 10.99
C GLU A 52 -14.41 -9.52 11.31
N GLU A 53 -13.12 -9.66 11.64
CA GLU A 53 -12.22 -8.52 11.90
C GLU A 53 -12.04 -7.61 10.69
N ALA A 54 -12.03 -8.19 9.48
CA ALA A 54 -12.03 -7.40 8.25
C ALA A 54 -13.30 -6.56 8.09
N LEU A 55 -14.46 -7.14 8.41
CA LEU A 55 -15.75 -6.48 8.27
C LEU A 55 -15.97 -5.40 9.34
N HIS A 56 -15.38 -5.54 10.52
CA HIS A 56 -15.41 -4.51 11.58
C HIS A 56 -14.86 -3.16 11.11
N LEU A 57 -13.93 -3.12 10.14
CA LEU A 57 -13.45 -1.85 9.57
C LEU A 57 -14.54 -1.00 8.89
N PHE A 58 -15.69 -1.61 8.57
CA PHE A 58 -16.81 -0.89 7.96
C PHE A 58 -17.84 -0.42 9.00
N ASP A 59 -17.73 -0.79 10.28
CA ASP A 59 -18.77 -0.53 11.29
C ASP A 59 -18.87 0.95 11.64
N ASP A 60 -17.74 1.66 11.62
CA ASP A 60 -17.68 3.11 11.83
C ASP A 60 -17.86 3.92 10.54
N THR A 61 -18.26 3.27 9.44
CA THR A 61 -18.55 3.97 8.18
C THR A 61 -20.03 4.36 8.13
N PHE A 62 -20.29 5.67 8.25
CA PHE A 62 -21.65 6.22 8.21
C PHE A 62 -21.96 6.81 6.82
N PRO A 63 -22.73 6.10 5.96
CA PRO A 63 -23.09 6.60 4.64
C PRO A 63 -23.97 7.85 4.75
N SER A 64 -23.70 8.85 3.90
CA SER A 64 -24.45 10.11 3.88
C SER A 64 -25.76 10.02 3.11
N ASP A 65 -25.88 9.04 2.21
CA ASP A 65 -27.07 8.77 1.41
C ASP A 65 -27.26 7.27 1.11
N GLN A 66 -28.37 6.94 0.44
CA GLN A 66 -28.72 5.56 0.09
C GLN A 66 -27.76 4.94 -0.94
N GLU A 67 -27.13 5.73 -1.81
CA GLU A 67 -26.17 5.22 -2.78
C GLU A 67 -24.89 4.77 -2.08
N GLU A 68 -24.40 5.57 -1.14
CA GLU A 68 -23.26 5.22 -0.28
C GLU A 68 -23.57 4.01 0.60
N ALA A 69 -24.77 3.93 1.17
CA ALA A 69 -25.19 2.77 1.96
C ALA A 69 -25.18 1.49 1.13
N ASN A 70 -25.75 1.53 -0.09
CA ASN A 70 -25.72 0.38 -0.99
C ASN A 70 -24.29 -0.01 -1.39
N ARG A 71 -23.41 0.98 -1.61
CA ARG A 71 -22.01 0.74 -1.96
C ARG A 71 -21.24 0.11 -0.80
N LEU A 72 -21.51 0.52 0.44
CA LEU A 72 -20.91 -0.07 1.65
C LEU A 72 -21.27 -1.55 1.79
N GLU A 73 -22.56 -1.89 1.63
CA GLU A 73 -23.04 -3.27 1.65
C GLU A 73 -22.39 -4.13 0.56
N VAL A 74 -22.27 -3.60 -0.66
CA VAL A 74 -21.55 -4.29 -1.76
C VAL A 74 -20.07 -4.47 -1.43
N ASN A 75 -19.42 -3.48 -0.81
CA ASN A 75 -18.03 -3.61 -0.39
C ASN A 75 -17.84 -4.70 0.68
N ARG A 76 -18.74 -4.76 1.68
CA ARG A 76 -18.75 -5.84 2.69
C ARG A 76 -18.87 -7.21 2.03
N ALA A 77 -19.82 -7.37 1.11
CA ALA A 77 -20.01 -8.61 0.35
C ALA A 77 -18.74 -9.02 -0.44
N ILE A 78 -18.06 -8.05 -1.06
CA ILE A 78 -16.80 -8.31 -1.80
C ILE A 78 -15.69 -8.77 -0.86
N VAL A 79 -15.50 -8.11 0.27
CA VAL A 79 -14.46 -8.46 1.26
C VAL A 79 -14.72 -9.85 1.83
N GLN A 80 -15.97 -10.12 2.25
CA GLN A 80 -16.37 -11.41 2.78
C GLN A 80 -16.06 -12.54 1.80
N ALA A 81 -16.61 -12.47 0.58
CA ALA A 81 -16.46 -13.53 -0.40
C ALA A 81 -14.99 -13.73 -0.83
N MET A 82 -14.22 -12.64 -0.93
CA MET A 82 -12.80 -12.70 -1.29
C MET A 82 -11.97 -13.41 -0.21
N LEU A 83 -12.18 -13.07 1.07
CA LEU A 83 -11.46 -13.68 2.18
C LEU A 83 -11.88 -15.13 2.41
N GLU A 84 -13.18 -15.45 2.33
CA GLU A 84 -13.67 -16.82 2.38
C GLU A 84 -13.02 -17.69 1.30
N GLY A 85 -13.06 -17.23 0.03
CA GLY A 85 -12.43 -17.96 -1.07
C GLY A 85 -10.92 -18.09 -0.93
N TYR A 86 -10.26 -17.08 -0.37
CA TYR A 86 -8.83 -17.12 -0.10
C TYR A 86 -8.50 -18.14 1.00
N PHE A 87 -9.25 -18.14 2.11
CA PHE A 87 -9.03 -19.06 3.22
C PHE A 87 -9.39 -20.50 2.87
N ASP A 88 -10.39 -20.71 2.01
CA ASP A 88 -10.68 -22.04 1.46
C ASP A 88 -9.50 -22.59 0.64
N LEU A 89 -8.76 -21.72 -0.07
CA LEU A 89 -7.63 -22.11 -0.92
C LEU A 89 -6.31 -22.27 -0.13
N TYR A 90 -5.95 -21.26 0.66
CA TYR A 90 -4.64 -21.18 1.32
C TYR A 90 -4.67 -21.46 2.84
N GLY A 91 -5.86 -21.51 3.44
CA GLY A 91 -6.02 -21.47 4.89
C GLY A 91 -5.96 -20.05 5.46
N ALA A 92 -6.37 -19.91 6.73
CA ALA A 92 -6.39 -18.65 7.47
C ALA A 92 -5.00 -18.16 7.93
N GLY A 93 -3.95 -18.94 7.70
CA GLY A 93 -2.59 -18.63 8.13
C GLY A 93 -1.56 -19.11 7.13
N TRP A 94 -0.29 -18.93 7.48
CA TRP A 94 0.83 -19.41 6.69
C TRP A 94 1.35 -20.74 7.21
N ASP A 95 1.89 -21.54 6.29
CA ASP A 95 2.74 -22.68 6.62
C ASP A 95 4.15 -22.18 6.95
N GLY A 96 4.43 -21.96 8.24
CA GLY A 96 5.67 -21.41 8.79
C GLY A 96 5.42 -20.37 9.89
N ASP A 97 6.49 -19.80 10.45
CA ASP A 97 6.38 -18.74 11.46
C ASP A 97 6.13 -17.40 10.76
N PHE A 98 4.87 -16.94 10.80
CA PHE A 98 4.46 -15.67 10.20
C PHE A 98 4.43 -14.54 11.23
N TYR A 99 5.03 -13.42 10.85
CA TYR A 99 5.10 -12.21 11.65
C TYR A 99 4.45 -11.06 10.87
N PRO A 100 3.18 -10.71 11.16
CA PRO A 100 2.44 -9.69 10.43
C PRO A 100 2.94 -8.27 10.71
N GLU A 101 2.61 -7.34 9.80
CA GLU A 101 2.70 -5.88 9.99
C GLU A 101 4.08 -5.40 10.45
N LYS A 102 5.14 -6.04 9.95
CA LYS A 102 6.51 -5.74 10.34
C LYS A 102 6.92 -4.35 9.86
N GLN A 103 7.46 -3.57 10.78
CA GLN A 103 7.98 -2.25 10.50
C GLN A 103 9.50 -2.23 10.60
N PHE A 104 10.12 -1.32 9.86
CA PHE A 104 11.53 -1.01 10.05
C PHE A 104 11.80 0.49 10.01
N GLU A 105 12.86 0.91 10.69
CA GLU A 105 13.39 2.27 10.61
C GLU A 105 14.91 2.28 10.70
N LEU A 106 15.58 2.74 9.64
CA LEU A 106 17.03 2.70 9.49
C LEU A 106 17.63 4.04 9.09
N PRO A 107 18.89 4.32 9.48
CA PRO A 107 19.62 5.44 8.89
C PRO A 107 19.81 5.22 7.39
N ILE A 108 19.68 6.29 6.60
CA ILE A 108 20.13 6.27 5.20
C ILE A 108 21.64 6.47 5.18
N ILE A 109 22.36 5.61 4.46
CA ILE A 109 23.82 5.59 4.43
C ILE A 109 24.30 6.18 3.11
N ASN A 110 25.38 6.97 3.16
CA ASN A 110 26.11 7.37 1.98
C ASN A 110 26.98 6.19 1.52
N PRO A 111 26.73 5.62 0.33
CA PRO A 111 27.43 4.42 -0.15
C PRO A 111 28.94 4.64 -0.36
N ASP A 112 29.38 5.88 -0.62
CA ASP A 112 30.79 6.19 -0.90
C ASP A 112 31.62 6.37 0.38
N THR A 113 30.98 6.85 1.47
CA THR A 113 31.69 7.23 2.71
C THR A 113 31.30 6.40 3.92
N GLY A 114 30.22 5.62 3.84
CA GLY A 114 29.63 4.92 4.98
C GLY A 114 28.96 5.84 6.01
N ALA A 115 28.94 7.16 5.77
CA ALA A 115 28.38 8.12 6.72
C ALA A 115 26.84 8.08 6.71
N THR A 116 26.24 8.19 7.88
CA THR A 116 24.77 8.27 8.02
C THR A 116 24.26 9.66 7.64
N SER A 117 23.12 9.72 6.94
CA SER A 117 22.37 10.94 6.69
C SER A 117 21.99 11.63 7.99
N ARG A 118 22.18 12.95 8.04
CA ARG A 118 21.77 13.79 9.17
C ARG A 118 20.34 14.31 9.04
N SER A 119 19.75 14.17 7.86
CA SER A 119 18.45 14.77 7.51
C SER A 119 17.35 13.73 7.42
N PHE A 120 17.68 12.50 6.99
CA PHE A 120 16.69 11.49 6.62
C PHE A 120 16.96 10.13 7.24
N ARG A 121 15.88 9.41 7.54
CA ARG A 121 15.86 7.97 7.83
C ARG A 121 14.91 7.30 6.85
N LEU A 122 15.15 6.04 6.57
CA LEU A 122 14.28 5.19 5.76
C LEU A 122 13.38 4.40 6.71
N ALA A 123 12.07 4.38 6.45
CA ALA A 123 11.16 3.51 7.18
C ALA A 123 10.12 2.88 6.26
N GLY A 124 9.52 1.78 6.71
CA GLY A 124 8.45 1.11 5.98
C GLY A 124 7.69 0.15 6.87
N LYS A 125 6.52 -0.24 6.38
CA LYS A 125 5.68 -1.31 6.93
C LYS A 125 5.41 -2.31 5.81
N VAL A 126 5.53 -3.59 6.12
CA VAL A 126 5.25 -4.70 5.20
C VAL A 126 4.10 -5.52 5.77
N ASP A 127 3.36 -6.21 4.90
CA ASP A 127 2.24 -7.06 5.33
C ASP A 127 2.73 -8.21 6.23
N GLY A 128 3.91 -8.75 5.97
CA GLY A 128 4.57 -9.61 6.95
C GLY A 128 5.91 -10.19 6.54
N LEU A 129 6.48 -10.93 7.47
CA LEU A 129 7.70 -11.70 7.31
C LEU A 129 7.40 -13.16 7.67
N LEU A 130 7.81 -14.10 6.82
CA LEU A 130 7.57 -15.53 6.99
C LEU A 130 8.91 -16.27 7.14
N HIS A 131 9.07 -17.06 8.18
CA HIS A 131 10.15 -18.04 8.29
C HIS A 131 9.61 -19.43 7.96
N LYS A 132 10.05 -19.99 6.84
CA LYS A 132 9.59 -21.29 6.33
C LYS A 132 10.78 -22.08 5.78
N ASP A 133 10.87 -23.35 6.15
CA ASP A 133 11.91 -24.28 5.67
C ASP A 133 13.34 -23.72 5.81
N GLY A 134 13.60 -23.03 6.93
CA GLY A 134 14.90 -22.41 7.23
C GLY A 134 15.24 -21.17 6.40
N ARG A 135 14.26 -20.57 5.73
CA ARG A 135 14.41 -19.36 4.90
C ARG A 135 13.44 -18.29 5.33
N TRP A 136 13.90 -17.03 5.27
CA TRP A 136 13.06 -15.86 5.46
C TRP A 136 12.48 -15.38 4.13
N TRP A 137 11.20 -15.06 4.13
CA TRP A 137 10.46 -14.55 2.99
C TRP A 137 9.70 -13.30 3.39
N LEU A 138 9.75 -12.27 2.56
CA LEU A 138 8.82 -11.16 2.69
C LEU A 138 7.47 -11.59 2.14
N VAL A 139 6.38 -11.24 2.82
CA VAL A 139 5.02 -11.46 2.35
C VAL A 139 4.43 -10.11 1.97
N GLU A 140 3.85 -10.04 0.77
CA GLU A 140 3.12 -8.87 0.27
C GLU A 140 1.78 -9.33 -0.32
N TYR A 141 0.71 -8.66 0.09
CA TYR A 141 -0.63 -8.84 -0.44
C TYR A 141 -1.00 -7.69 -1.35
N LYS A 142 -1.72 -8.02 -2.42
CA LYS A 142 -2.27 -6.99 -3.30
C LYS A 142 -3.67 -7.27 -3.77
N THR A 143 -4.58 -6.36 -3.45
CA THR A 143 -5.88 -6.33 -4.14
C THR A 143 -5.77 -5.56 -5.47
N ALA A 144 -6.20 -6.18 -6.57
CA ALA A 144 -6.07 -5.59 -7.91
C ALA A 144 -7.36 -5.76 -8.73
N GLY A 145 -7.75 -4.76 -9.53
CA GLY A 145 -8.91 -4.88 -10.42
C GLY A 145 -8.68 -5.81 -11.61
N MET A 146 -7.43 -5.89 -12.07
CA MET A 146 -6.99 -6.78 -13.14
C MET A 146 -5.63 -7.35 -12.77
N VAL A 147 -5.42 -8.63 -13.06
CA VAL A 147 -4.13 -9.29 -13.00
C VAL A 147 -3.85 -9.77 -14.42
N ASP A 148 -2.82 -9.21 -15.06
CA ASP A 148 -2.38 -9.60 -16.39
C ASP A 148 -0.85 -9.81 -16.41
N LYS A 149 -0.32 -10.36 -17.50
CA LYS A 149 1.12 -10.61 -17.63
C LYS A 149 1.96 -9.32 -17.50
N ASN A 150 1.45 -8.20 -18.03
CA ASN A 150 2.12 -6.91 -17.95
C ASN A 150 2.22 -6.40 -16.50
N TYR A 151 1.27 -6.77 -15.64
CA TYR A 151 1.30 -6.47 -14.22
C TYR A 151 2.48 -7.16 -13.54
N ILE A 152 2.67 -8.46 -13.79
CA ILE A 152 3.74 -9.27 -13.19
C ILE A 152 5.13 -8.76 -13.64
N ASP A 153 5.30 -8.49 -14.94
CA ASP A 153 6.58 -7.98 -15.48
C ASP A 153 7.00 -6.66 -14.82
N ARG A 154 6.04 -5.83 -14.38
CA ARG A 154 6.33 -4.57 -13.68
C ARG A 154 6.72 -4.78 -12.21
N LEU A 155 6.31 -5.87 -11.56
CA LEU A 155 6.68 -6.16 -10.17
C LEU A 155 8.20 -6.39 -10.02
N MET A 156 8.85 -6.89 -11.07
CA MET A 156 10.32 -7.04 -11.09
C MET A 156 11.04 -5.70 -11.03
N LEU A 157 10.42 -4.63 -11.54
CA LEU A 157 10.94 -3.26 -11.53
C LEU A 157 10.47 -2.46 -10.29
N ASP A 158 9.66 -3.08 -9.42
CA ASP A 158 9.10 -2.38 -8.28
C ASP A 158 10.16 -2.18 -7.19
N GLN A 159 10.57 -0.92 -7.02
CA GLN A 159 11.51 -0.49 -5.98
C GLN A 159 10.92 -0.59 -4.57
N GLN A 160 9.59 -0.69 -4.42
CA GLN A 160 8.95 -0.91 -3.12
C GLN A 160 9.45 -2.20 -2.49
N LEU A 161 9.44 -3.28 -3.27
CA LEU A 161 9.87 -4.60 -2.80
C LEU A 161 11.36 -4.60 -2.44
N THR A 162 12.19 -3.91 -3.23
CA THR A 162 13.63 -3.75 -2.93
C THR A 162 13.84 -2.96 -1.64
N THR A 163 13.06 -1.89 -1.42
CA THR A 163 13.11 -1.08 -0.19
C THR A 163 12.87 -1.93 1.06
N TYR A 164 11.89 -2.83 0.99
CA TYR A 164 11.50 -3.64 2.12
C TYR A 164 12.49 -4.77 2.43
N ILE A 165 13.01 -5.45 1.40
CA ILE A 165 14.11 -6.41 1.59
C ILE A 165 15.33 -5.70 2.19
N TYR A 166 15.74 -4.56 1.60
CA TYR A 166 16.86 -3.78 2.11
C TYR A 166 16.67 -3.40 3.58
N GLY A 167 15.49 -2.93 3.94
CA GLY A 167 15.14 -2.49 5.30
C GLY A 167 15.17 -3.63 6.31
N LEU A 168 14.37 -4.67 6.07
CA LEU A 168 14.19 -5.74 7.05
C LEU A 168 15.44 -6.62 7.20
N GLN A 169 16.19 -6.90 6.13
CA GLN A 169 17.44 -7.66 6.26
C GLN A 169 18.43 -6.99 7.20
N ARG A 170 18.55 -5.66 7.12
CA ARG A 170 19.48 -4.88 7.96
C ARG A 170 18.98 -4.72 9.39
N GLN A 171 17.69 -4.53 9.58
CA GLN A 171 17.12 -4.38 10.92
C GLN A 171 17.12 -5.70 11.69
N GLU A 172 16.66 -6.78 11.07
CA GLU A 172 16.50 -8.09 11.73
C GLU A 172 17.80 -8.90 11.71
N GLY A 173 18.78 -8.51 10.89
CA GLY A 173 20.04 -9.26 10.75
C GLY A 173 19.86 -10.62 10.04
N VAL A 174 18.86 -10.71 9.15
CA VAL A 174 18.51 -11.95 8.43
C VAL A 174 18.73 -11.81 6.92
N LYS A 175 18.89 -12.93 6.22
CA LYS A 175 18.85 -12.97 4.76
C LYS A 175 17.44 -13.33 4.29
N ILE A 176 16.78 -12.40 3.61
CA ILE A 176 15.49 -12.62 2.97
C ILE A 176 15.75 -13.25 1.61
N SER A 177 15.17 -14.44 1.39
CA SER A 177 15.37 -15.25 0.19
C SER A 177 14.59 -14.73 -1.01
N GLY A 178 13.51 -14.01 -0.77
CA GLY A 178 12.64 -13.44 -1.80
C GLY A 178 11.36 -12.87 -1.20
N ILE A 179 10.43 -12.53 -2.08
CA ILE A 179 9.08 -12.08 -1.74
C ILE A 179 8.09 -13.16 -2.21
N ILE A 180 7.17 -13.55 -1.33
CA ILE A 180 5.94 -14.24 -1.72
C ILE A 180 4.88 -13.17 -1.92
N TYR A 181 4.51 -12.94 -3.18
CA TYR A 181 3.57 -11.89 -3.58
C TYR A 181 2.22 -12.52 -3.92
N ARG A 182 1.21 -12.30 -3.08
CA ARG A 182 -0.14 -12.83 -3.26
C ARG A 182 -1.07 -11.75 -3.80
N MET A 183 -1.59 -11.97 -5.00
CA MET A 183 -2.57 -11.10 -5.65
C MET A 183 -3.97 -11.64 -5.48
N LEU A 184 -4.87 -10.77 -5.03
CA LEU A 184 -6.29 -11.03 -4.87
C LEU A 184 -7.05 -10.13 -5.86
N ARG A 185 -7.60 -10.74 -6.90
CA ARG A 185 -8.33 -10.03 -7.95
C ARG A 185 -9.71 -9.62 -7.45
N LYS A 186 -10.07 -8.34 -7.61
CA LYS A 186 -11.41 -7.85 -7.35
C LYS A 186 -12.39 -8.42 -8.38
N PRO A 187 -13.62 -8.76 -7.96
CA PRO A 187 -14.60 -9.34 -8.87
C PRO A 187 -15.07 -8.29 -9.88
N SER A 188 -15.25 -8.71 -11.12
CA SER A 188 -15.87 -7.87 -12.15
C SER A 188 -17.40 -7.99 -12.18
N ILE A 189 -17.95 -9.00 -11.51
CA ILE A 189 -19.39 -9.21 -11.41
C ILE A 189 -20.01 -8.12 -10.52
N ARG A 190 -21.20 -7.66 -10.91
CA ARG A 190 -21.96 -6.63 -10.18
C ARG A 190 -23.28 -7.19 -9.67
N GLN A 191 -23.83 -6.57 -8.63
CA GLN A 191 -25.18 -6.84 -8.17
C GLN A 191 -26.18 -6.53 -9.30
N ARG A 192 -27.13 -7.45 -9.52
CA ARG A 192 -28.20 -7.28 -10.52
C ARG A 192 -29.35 -6.44 -9.93
N LYS A 193 -30.17 -5.83 -10.79
CA LYS A 193 -31.31 -4.99 -10.36
C LYS A 193 -32.32 -5.70 -9.45
N ASN A 194 -32.52 -7.00 -9.65
CA ASN A 194 -33.52 -7.81 -8.92
C ASN A 194 -32.86 -8.79 -7.94
N GLU A 195 -31.64 -8.48 -7.50
CA GLU A 195 -30.84 -9.34 -6.61
C GLU A 195 -30.64 -8.61 -5.28
N THR A 196 -30.97 -9.25 -4.16
CA THR A 196 -30.66 -8.71 -2.83
C THR A 196 -29.15 -8.74 -2.58
N VAL A 197 -28.66 -7.96 -1.62
CA VAL A 197 -27.23 -8.01 -1.25
C VAL A 197 -26.82 -9.42 -0.84
N GLY A 198 -27.63 -10.12 -0.03
CA GLY A 198 -27.35 -11.51 0.36
C GLY A 198 -27.24 -12.46 -0.84
N GLN A 199 -28.17 -12.38 -1.80
CA GLN A 199 -28.10 -13.18 -3.03
C GLN A 199 -26.85 -12.86 -3.86
N PHE A 200 -26.44 -11.59 -3.89
CA PHE A 200 -25.21 -11.17 -4.54
C PHE A 200 -23.98 -11.74 -3.83
N THR A 201 -23.94 -11.70 -2.50
CA THR A 201 -22.86 -12.30 -1.68
C THR A 201 -22.75 -13.80 -1.95
N ASP A 202 -23.86 -14.55 -1.88
CA ASP A 202 -23.87 -16.00 -2.13
C ASP A 202 -23.31 -16.33 -3.52
N ARG A 203 -23.77 -15.60 -4.54
CA ARG A 203 -23.28 -15.79 -5.91
C ARG A 203 -21.80 -15.44 -6.04
N LEU A 204 -21.34 -14.41 -5.31
CA LEU A 204 -19.95 -13.99 -5.35
C LEU A 204 -19.04 -14.99 -4.62
N SER A 205 -19.41 -15.47 -3.43
CA SER A 205 -18.68 -16.51 -2.71
C SER A 205 -18.60 -17.80 -3.52
N GLN A 206 -19.69 -18.21 -4.19
CA GLN A 206 -19.65 -19.37 -5.08
C GLN A 206 -18.70 -19.15 -6.27
N ASP A 207 -18.65 -17.94 -6.83
CA ASP A 207 -17.77 -17.64 -7.96
C ASP A 207 -16.28 -17.70 -7.60
N TYR A 208 -15.89 -17.28 -6.38
CA TYR A 208 -14.53 -17.47 -5.88
C TYR A 208 -14.19 -18.95 -5.69
N LYS A 209 -15.13 -19.77 -5.21
CA LYS A 209 -14.97 -21.22 -5.02
C LYS A 209 -14.86 -21.97 -6.33
N ASP A 210 -15.64 -21.58 -7.34
CA ASP A 210 -15.66 -22.23 -8.64
C ASP A 210 -14.41 -21.89 -9.47
N ARG A 211 -13.79 -20.72 -9.25
CA ARG A 211 -12.69 -20.20 -10.07
C ARG A 211 -11.54 -19.62 -9.23
N PRO A 212 -10.96 -20.36 -8.27
CA PRO A 212 -9.93 -19.83 -7.37
C PRO A 212 -8.71 -19.30 -8.14
N GLU A 213 -8.25 -20.00 -9.19
CA GLU A 213 -7.09 -19.59 -10.00
C GLU A 213 -7.33 -18.32 -10.86
N PHE A 214 -8.59 -17.92 -11.06
CA PHE A 214 -8.91 -16.64 -11.70
C PHE A 214 -8.76 -15.47 -10.73
N TYR A 215 -8.90 -15.75 -9.44
CA TYR A 215 -8.99 -14.75 -8.37
C TYR A 215 -7.71 -14.62 -7.58
N PHE A 216 -6.99 -15.71 -7.37
CA PHE A 216 -5.84 -15.78 -6.51
C PHE A 216 -4.61 -16.22 -7.28
N TYR A 217 -3.55 -15.43 -7.14
CA TYR A 217 -2.27 -15.70 -7.77
C TYR A 217 -1.17 -15.53 -6.73
N GLU A 218 -0.20 -16.45 -6.72
CA GLU A 218 1.00 -16.35 -5.91
C GLU A 218 2.20 -16.36 -6.85
N GLU A 219 3.10 -15.40 -6.66
CA GLU A 219 4.36 -15.31 -7.40
C GLU A 219 5.52 -15.15 -6.43
N GLN A 220 6.67 -15.76 -6.77
CA GLN A 220 7.89 -15.60 -5.99
C GLN A 220 8.85 -14.67 -6.71
N LEU A 221 9.12 -13.52 -6.10
CA LEU A 221 9.98 -12.49 -6.64
C LEU A 221 11.32 -12.49 -5.90
N TYR A 222 12.39 -12.20 -6.63
CA TYR A 222 13.75 -12.23 -6.09
C TYR A 222 14.44 -10.90 -6.30
N ARG A 223 15.39 -10.59 -5.41
CA ARG A 223 16.33 -9.47 -5.54
C ARG A 223 17.74 -9.98 -5.27
N THR A 224 18.66 -9.57 -6.13
CA THR A 224 20.09 -9.85 -6.01
C THR A 224 20.74 -8.87 -5.03
N GLN A 225 21.98 -9.14 -4.63
CA GLN A 225 22.72 -8.18 -3.81
C GLN A 225 23.01 -6.91 -4.61
N GLU A 226 23.25 -7.06 -5.91
CA GLU A 226 23.48 -5.96 -6.83
C GLU A 226 22.27 -5.01 -6.91
N ASP A 227 21.04 -5.54 -6.90
CA ASP A 227 19.82 -4.73 -6.84
C ASP A 227 19.73 -3.90 -5.55
N LEU A 228 20.15 -4.49 -4.41
CA LEU A 228 20.14 -3.82 -3.12
C LEU A 228 21.21 -2.72 -3.04
N ASP A 229 22.38 -2.97 -3.62
CA ASP A 229 23.47 -2.00 -3.68
C ASP A 229 23.13 -0.84 -4.63
N GLU A 230 22.46 -1.13 -5.75
CA GLU A 230 21.92 -0.10 -6.64
C GLU A 230 20.86 0.75 -5.93
N PHE A 231 19.92 0.12 -5.26
CA PHE A 231 18.91 0.82 -4.46
C PHE A 231 19.52 1.75 -3.41
N GLU A 232 20.57 1.33 -2.69
CA GLU A 232 21.25 2.19 -1.70
C GLU A 232 21.81 3.46 -2.35
N ARG A 233 22.45 3.33 -3.52
CA ARG A 233 22.97 4.48 -4.29
C ARG A 233 21.87 5.40 -4.77
N GLU A 234 20.79 4.84 -5.32
CA GLU A 234 19.64 5.61 -5.77
C GLU A 234 18.97 6.35 -4.61
N LEU A 235 18.76 5.67 -3.48
CA LEU A 235 18.17 6.24 -2.27
C LEU A 235 19.00 7.43 -1.79
N TRP A 236 20.33 7.29 -1.72
CA TRP A 236 21.20 8.41 -1.36
C TRP A 236 21.08 9.56 -2.36
N SER A 237 21.12 9.29 -3.66
CA SER A 237 20.96 10.31 -4.71
C SER A 237 19.63 11.06 -4.59
N ILE A 238 18.53 10.35 -4.34
CA ILE A 238 17.20 10.93 -4.12
C ILE A 238 17.21 11.89 -2.92
N THR A 239 17.91 11.55 -1.83
CA THR A 239 18.01 12.44 -0.68
C THR A 239 18.74 13.74 -1.00
N GLN A 240 19.77 13.68 -1.85
CA GLN A 240 20.51 14.88 -2.28
C GLN A 240 19.62 15.78 -3.15
N ASP A 241 18.85 15.18 -4.05
CA ASP A 241 17.87 15.88 -4.87
C ASP A 241 16.80 16.58 -4.03
N LEU A 242 16.32 15.92 -2.97
CA LEU A 242 15.36 16.49 -2.04
C LEU A 242 15.94 17.70 -1.30
N LEU A 243 17.18 17.58 -0.79
CA LEU A 243 17.88 18.70 -0.14
C LEU A 243 18.09 19.87 -1.10
N LYS A 244 18.38 19.59 -2.37
CA LYS A 244 18.49 20.62 -3.41
C LYS A 244 17.17 21.36 -3.60
N CYS A 245 16.06 20.64 -3.77
CA CYS A 245 14.72 21.26 -3.89
C CYS A 245 14.40 22.16 -2.71
N ARG A 246 14.76 21.76 -1.48
CA ARG A 246 14.55 22.58 -0.27
C ARG A 246 15.37 23.85 -0.28
N ARG A 247 16.66 23.73 -0.57
CA ARG A 247 17.58 24.87 -0.62
C ARG A 247 17.18 25.88 -1.69
N GLU A 248 16.70 25.40 -2.84
CA GLU A 248 16.35 26.26 -3.99
C GLU A 248 14.88 26.71 -3.97
N GLY A 249 14.02 26.05 -3.19
CA GLY A 249 12.56 26.28 -3.22
C GLY A 249 11.90 25.81 -4.53
N LEU A 250 12.59 25.02 -5.35
CA LEU A 250 12.15 24.62 -6.69
C LEU A 250 11.53 23.23 -6.71
N TRP A 251 10.19 23.21 -6.81
CA TRP A 251 9.38 21.98 -6.88
C TRP A 251 8.62 21.92 -8.20
N TYR A 252 9.27 21.41 -9.25
CA TYR A 252 8.67 21.34 -10.58
C TYR A 252 7.53 20.32 -10.65
N ARG A 253 6.63 20.55 -11.61
CA ARG A 253 5.48 19.67 -11.90
C ARG A 253 5.89 18.60 -12.91
N ASN A 254 5.28 17.43 -12.82
CA ASN A 254 5.32 16.43 -13.89
C ASN A 254 3.92 16.25 -14.46
N THR A 255 3.61 16.96 -15.55
CA THR A 255 2.26 17.01 -16.11
C THR A 255 1.82 15.67 -16.71
N SER A 256 2.75 14.81 -17.11
CA SER A 256 2.44 13.46 -17.64
C SER A 256 1.73 12.57 -16.63
N ARG A 257 1.94 12.81 -15.33
CA ARG A 257 1.36 12.03 -14.21
C ARG A 257 0.07 12.62 -13.65
N CYS A 258 -0.40 13.76 -14.16
CA CYS A 258 -1.56 14.45 -13.59
C CYS A 258 -2.88 13.69 -13.72
N ARG A 259 -2.97 12.71 -14.64
CA ARG A 259 -4.18 11.92 -14.90
C ARG A 259 -4.05 10.45 -14.48
N ASP A 260 -2.94 10.09 -13.86
CA ASP A 260 -2.75 8.74 -13.33
C ASP A 260 -3.84 8.47 -12.28
N TRP A 261 -4.43 7.27 -12.33
CA TRP A 261 -5.45 6.82 -11.36
C TRP A 261 -6.68 7.73 -11.26
N GLY A 262 -7.10 8.31 -12.38
CA GLY A 262 -8.28 9.17 -12.48
C GLY A 262 -7.93 10.66 -12.48
N SER A 263 -7.20 11.12 -11.45
CA SER A 263 -6.61 12.47 -11.40
C SER A 263 -5.67 12.58 -10.20
N CYS A 264 -4.62 13.39 -10.34
CA CYS A 264 -3.80 13.81 -9.20
C CYS A 264 -4.64 14.68 -8.24
N ASP A 265 -4.61 14.35 -6.96
CA ASP A 265 -5.33 15.08 -5.89
C ASP A 265 -4.98 16.59 -5.88
N TYR A 266 -3.73 16.95 -6.18
CA TYR A 266 -3.25 18.34 -6.15
C TYR A 266 -3.42 19.10 -7.47
N LEU A 267 -4.09 18.52 -8.46
CA LEU A 267 -4.34 19.18 -9.74
C LEU A 267 -5.09 20.52 -9.55
N PRO A 268 -6.16 20.63 -8.72
CA PRO A 268 -6.86 21.90 -8.49
C PRO A 268 -5.92 23.02 -8.02
N LEU A 269 -5.01 22.73 -7.08
CA LEU A 269 -3.99 23.69 -6.61
C LEU A 269 -3.01 24.07 -7.73
N CYS A 270 -2.55 23.10 -8.52
CA CYS A 270 -1.62 23.35 -9.62
C CYS A 270 -2.23 24.18 -10.76
N SER A 271 -3.53 24.03 -11.00
CA SER A 271 -4.30 24.75 -12.02
C SER A 271 -4.92 26.07 -11.52
N TYR A 272 -4.69 26.45 -10.26
CA TYR A 272 -5.25 27.66 -9.66
C TYR A 272 -6.78 27.72 -9.76
N GLN A 273 -7.45 26.59 -9.52
CA GLN A 273 -8.92 26.60 -9.44
C GLN A 273 -9.35 27.48 -8.25
N PRO A 274 -10.43 28.28 -8.41
CA PRO A 274 -11.04 28.98 -7.28
C PRO A 274 -11.35 28.00 -6.16
N ASP A 275 -11.13 28.43 -4.91
CA ASP A 275 -11.45 27.68 -3.69
C ASP A 275 -10.76 26.30 -3.56
N ALA A 276 -9.73 26.03 -4.38
CA ALA A 276 -9.01 24.75 -4.36
C ALA A 276 -8.39 24.44 -2.98
N ALA A 277 -8.01 25.47 -2.21
CA ALA A 277 -7.45 25.31 -0.87
C ALA A 277 -8.46 24.69 0.12
N ASP A 278 -9.76 24.93 -0.06
CA ASP A 278 -10.81 24.45 0.85
C ASP A 278 -11.00 22.93 0.79
N LEU A 279 -10.55 22.33 -0.31
CA LEU A 279 -10.50 20.89 -0.51
C LEU A 279 -9.45 20.20 0.36
N PHE A 280 -8.51 20.93 0.97
CA PHE A 280 -7.40 20.35 1.71
C PHE A 280 -7.43 20.69 3.20
N VAL A 281 -6.84 19.78 3.98
CA VAL A 281 -6.55 19.93 5.41
C VAL A 281 -5.11 19.52 5.69
N THR A 282 -4.52 20.04 6.77
CA THR A 282 -3.24 19.55 7.27
C THR A 282 -3.45 18.17 7.90
N LYS A 283 -2.71 17.16 7.43
CA LYS A 283 -2.75 15.80 7.98
C LYS A 283 -1.34 15.32 8.24
N GLU A 284 -1.15 14.73 9.42
CA GLU A 284 0.13 14.15 9.84
C GLU A 284 0.70 13.18 8.79
N LYS A 285 2.04 13.13 8.71
CA LYS A 285 2.78 12.27 7.77
C LYS A 285 2.99 10.90 8.38
N ASN A 286 3.08 9.90 7.51
CA ASN A 286 3.50 8.54 7.87
C ASN A 286 2.67 7.92 9.02
N ILE A 287 1.37 8.21 9.07
CA ILE A 287 0.46 7.68 10.11
C ILE A 287 0.46 6.15 10.12
N GLU A 288 0.72 5.52 8.97
CA GLU A 288 0.84 4.08 8.81
C GLU A 288 1.99 3.46 9.63
N LEU A 289 2.96 4.26 10.07
CA LEU A 289 4.07 3.81 10.91
C LEU A 289 3.77 3.95 12.40
N LYS A 290 2.72 4.68 12.80
CA LYS A 290 2.27 4.66 14.19
C LYS A 290 1.61 3.29 14.43
N GLY A 291 2.13 2.52 15.38
CA GLY A 291 1.49 1.25 15.75
C GLY A 291 0.05 1.49 16.21
N ASP A 292 -0.81 0.47 16.14
CA ASP A 292 -2.23 0.53 16.54
C ASP A 292 -2.46 0.79 18.05
N GLY A 293 -1.46 1.31 18.77
CA GLY A 293 -1.38 1.40 20.23
C GLY A 293 -1.44 2.80 20.84
N GLU A 294 -1.67 3.87 20.07
CA GLU A 294 -1.92 5.21 20.63
C GLU A 294 -3.06 5.91 19.86
N SER A 295 -4.28 5.45 20.09
CA SER A 295 -5.43 6.34 20.02
C SER A 295 -5.32 7.30 21.21
N ASP A 296 -4.72 8.46 20.98
CA ASP A 296 -4.81 9.58 21.93
C ASP A 296 -6.30 9.89 22.12
N VAL A 297 -6.81 9.47 23.28
CA VAL A 297 -8.03 10.02 23.85
C VAL A 297 -7.72 11.48 24.17
N ALA A 298 -8.26 12.38 23.35
CA ALA A 298 -8.43 13.80 23.67
C ALA A 298 -9.87 14.19 23.42
#